data_AF-A0ABD1S4P3-F1
#
_entry.id   AF-A0ABD1S4P3-F1
#
_cell.length_a   1.000
_cell.length_b   1.000
_cell.length_c   1.000
_cell.angle_alpha   90.00
_cell.angle_beta   90.00
_cell.angle_gamma   90.00
#
_symmetry.space_group_name_H-M   'P 1'
#
loop_
_entity.id
_entity.type
_entity.pdbx_description
1 polymer ?
#
loop_
_entity_poly.entity_id
_entity_poly.type
_entity_poly.pdbx_seq_one_letter_code
_entity_poly.pdbx_strand_id
1 'polypeptide(L)'
;MLAVWMGTQADEAFPEAWHSDSHSMNQTSLADMRSKVYFSPKLYYLRVHVIAAQDLVPSEKGRNLETSVRIKLGDQGRVTRNSPIKHINPEWNEELMFIAYEPFDEYMVFSVVETGGRQDEVLGMLMKPVREFKHRLETSKLPDAEWFSLYKPYVAEEENVTRSVDL
;
A
#
# COMPACT_ATOMS: atom_id res chain seq x y z
N MET A 1 46.21 -17.31 -24.16
CA MET A 1 45.66 -15.94 -24.33
C MET A 1 44.77 -15.68 -23.12
N LEU A 2 45.04 -14.66 -22.32
CA LEU A 2 44.33 -14.35 -21.07
C LEU A 2 43.65 -12.98 -21.24
N ALA A 3 42.35 -12.92 -20.99
CA ALA A 3 41.60 -11.68 -20.88
C ALA A 3 41.11 -11.54 -19.43
N VAL A 4 41.27 -10.34 -18.86
CA VAL A 4 40.74 -9.99 -17.53
C VAL A 4 39.82 -8.78 -17.72
N TRP A 5 38.62 -8.87 -17.15
CA TRP A 5 37.66 -7.78 -17.13
C TRP A 5 37.36 -7.39 -15.68
N MET A 6 37.23 -6.09 -15.43
CA MET A 6 36.80 -5.54 -14.15
C MET A 6 35.51 -4.76 -14.36
N GLY A 7 34.41 -5.25 -13.82
CA GLY A 7 33.13 -4.56 -13.72
C GLY A 7 32.17 -5.33 -12.83
N THR A 8 30.92 -4.86 -12.74
CA THR A 8 29.92 -5.41 -11.82
C THR A 8 29.10 -6.52 -12.45
N GLN A 9 28.49 -7.38 -11.62
CA GLN A 9 27.62 -8.47 -12.08
C GLN A 9 26.43 -8.01 -12.96
N ALA A 10 26.14 -6.70 -12.98
CA ALA A 10 25.10 -6.08 -13.81
C ALA A 10 25.54 -5.74 -15.24
N ASP A 11 26.84 -5.75 -15.55
CA ASP A 11 27.33 -5.17 -16.81
C ASP A 11 27.16 -6.12 -18.03
N GLU A 12 26.54 -7.30 -17.83
CA GLU A 12 26.23 -8.32 -18.86
C GLU A 12 27.34 -8.52 -19.91
N ALA A 13 28.61 -8.33 -19.56
CA ALA A 13 29.64 -8.03 -20.56
C ALA A 13 29.96 -9.20 -21.50
N PHE A 14 29.53 -10.42 -21.19
CA PHE A 14 29.66 -11.57 -22.08
C PHE A 14 28.52 -12.59 -21.86
N PRO A 15 27.28 -12.32 -22.33
CA PRO A 15 26.16 -13.24 -22.19
C PRO A 15 26.35 -14.53 -23.00
N GLU A 16 27.22 -14.44 -24.02
CA GLU A 16 27.57 -15.47 -24.99
C GLU A 16 29.04 -15.91 -24.85
N ALA A 17 29.68 -15.65 -23.70
CA ALA A 17 31.04 -16.16 -23.45
C ALA A 17 31.04 -17.67 -23.67
N TRP A 18 31.80 -18.14 -24.66
CA TRP A 18 31.84 -19.55 -25.01
C TRP A 18 32.19 -20.38 -23.78
N HIS A 19 31.24 -21.22 -23.37
CA HIS A 19 31.53 -22.31 -22.45
C HIS A 19 32.56 -23.20 -23.15
N SER A 20 33.69 -23.45 -22.47
CA SER A 20 34.68 -24.41 -22.93
C SER A 20 33.95 -25.68 -23.39
N ASP A 21 34.31 -26.22 -24.57
CA ASP A 21 33.64 -27.34 -25.27
C ASP A 21 33.59 -28.68 -24.48
N SER A 22 33.81 -28.65 -23.17
CA SER A 22 33.89 -29.81 -22.31
C SER A 22 32.55 -30.52 -22.10
N HIS A 23 31.39 -29.87 -22.31
CA HIS A 23 30.08 -30.54 -22.18
C HIS A 23 29.01 -29.98 -23.12
N SER A 24 28.23 -30.87 -23.76
CA SER A 24 27.03 -30.53 -24.53
C SER A 24 25.93 -30.05 -23.59
N MET A 25 25.83 -28.73 -23.36
CA MET A 25 24.83 -28.14 -22.46
C MET A 25 23.51 -27.91 -23.21
N ASN A 26 22.38 -28.16 -22.56
CA ASN A 26 21.06 -27.83 -23.10
C ASN A 26 20.77 -26.32 -22.90
N GLN A 27 19.87 -25.74 -23.71
CA GLN A 27 19.53 -24.30 -23.64
C GLN A 27 18.99 -23.87 -22.27
N THR A 28 18.38 -24.79 -21.51
CA THR A 28 17.84 -24.51 -20.17
C THR A 28 18.96 -24.26 -19.16
N SER A 29 20.05 -25.04 -19.21
CA SER A 29 21.20 -24.88 -18.34
C SER A 29 21.96 -23.56 -18.55
N LEU A 30 21.84 -22.95 -19.74
CA LEU A 30 22.41 -21.62 -20.03
C LEU A 30 21.68 -20.51 -19.26
N ALA A 31 20.37 -20.63 -19.06
CA ALA A 31 19.59 -19.64 -18.34
C ALA A 31 19.92 -19.63 -16.83
N ASP A 32 20.25 -20.80 -16.26
CA ASP A 32 20.63 -20.95 -14.85
C ASP A 32 22.05 -20.49 -14.55
N MET A 33 22.93 -20.42 -15.57
CA MET A 33 24.30 -19.91 -15.43
C MET A 33 24.42 -18.39 -15.64
N ARG A 34 23.32 -17.70 -15.97
CA ARG A 34 23.31 -16.25 -16.09
C ARG A 34 23.37 -15.59 -14.72
N SER A 35 24.20 -14.55 -14.62
CA SER A 35 24.27 -13.71 -13.44
C SER A 35 22.93 -13.03 -13.18
N LYS A 36 22.33 -13.27 -12.01
CA LYS A 36 21.14 -12.56 -11.56
C LYS A 36 21.54 -11.37 -10.68
N VAL A 37 21.05 -10.18 -11.02
CA VAL A 37 21.15 -9.01 -10.14
C VAL A 37 19.99 -9.08 -9.15
N TYR A 38 20.30 -9.23 -7.87
CA TYR A 38 19.31 -9.18 -6.81
C TYR A 38 19.27 -7.76 -6.25
N PHE A 39 18.10 -7.11 -6.34
CA PHE A 39 17.87 -5.86 -5.64
C PHE A 39 17.69 -6.17 -4.15
N SER A 40 18.44 -5.47 -3.29
CA SER A 40 18.23 -5.50 -1.84
C SER A 40 17.50 -4.22 -1.44
N PRO A 41 16.15 -4.22 -1.45
CA PRO A 41 15.38 -3.03 -1.11
C PRO A 41 15.58 -2.68 0.36
N LYS A 42 15.75 -1.38 0.65
CA LYS A 42 15.75 -0.90 2.02
C LYS A 42 14.33 -0.84 2.53
N LEU A 43 14.08 -1.47 3.68
CA LEU A 43 12.78 -1.52 4.33
C LEU A 43 12.69 -0.47 5.44
N TYR A 44 11.49 0.08 5.61
CA TYR A 44 11.17 1.12 6.57
C TYR A 44 9.90 0.76 7.34
N TYR A 45 9.91 1.00 8.64
CA TYR A 45 8.69 0.94 9.44
C TYR A 45 7.92 2.25 9.30
N LEU A 46 6.69 2.16 8.81
CA LEU A 46 5.76 3.27 8.75
C LEU A 46 4.74 3.14 9.88
N ARG A 47 4.87 4.00 10.90
CA ARG A 47 3.90 4.09 12.00
C ARG A 47 2.83 5.12 11.68
N VAL A 48 1.58 4.68 11.71
CA VAL A 48 0.40 5.52 11.50
C VAL A 48 -0.39 5.59 12.79
N HIS A 49 -0.65 6.80 13.28
CA HIS A 49 -1.53 7.02 14.42
C HIS A 49 -2.85 7.60 13.92
N VAL A 50 -3.92 6.82 14.03
CA VAL A 50 -5.27 7.23 13.66
C VAL A 50 -5.93 7.84 14.89
N ILE A 51 -6.09 9.16 14.88
CA ILE A 51 -6.58 9.92 16.05
C ILE A 51 -8.10 10.04 15.99
N ALA A 52 -8.61 10.80 15.02
CA ALA A 52 -10.02 11.18 14.94
C ALA A 52 -10.44 11.57 13.51
N ALA A 53 -11.76 11.67 13.30
CA ALA A 53 -12.36 12.29 12.12
C ALA A 53 -13.45 13.28 12.56
N GLN A 54 -13.79 14.22 11.68
CA GLN A 54 -14.78 15.27 11.96
C GLN A 54 -15.77 15.39 10.80
N ASP A 55 -17.00 15.78 11.13
CA ASP A 55 -18.05 16.14 10.17
C ASP A 55 -18.32 15.04 9.13
N LEU A 56 -18.27 13.78 9.56
CA LEU A 56 -18.63 12.66 8.70
C LEU A 56 -20.12 12.73 8.32
N VAL A 57 -20.43 12.34 7.08
CA VAL A 57 -21.81 12.27 6.59
C VAL A 57 -22.23 10.80 6.63
N PRO A 58 -23.12 10.38 7.56
CA PRO A 58 -23.64 9.00 7.60
C PRO A 58 -24.38 8.64 6.33
N SER A 59 -24.33 7.37 5.94
CA SER A 59 -25.10 6.92 4.78
C SER A 59 -26.58 6.80 5.06
N GLU A 60 -26.93 6.32 6.26
CA GLU A 60 -28.31 6.23 6.73
C GLU A 60 -28.58 7.23 7.86
N LYS A 61 -29.65 8.02 7.70
CA LYS A 61 -30.08 8.98 8.73
C LYS A 61 -30.75 8.24 9.88
N GLY A 62 -30.33 8.54 11.11
CA GLY A 62 -31.00 8.09 12.34
C GLY A 62 -30.40 6.85 13.00
N ARG A 63 -29.32 6.28 12.45
CA ARG A 63 -28.54 5.21 13.09
C ARG A 63 -27.35 5.79 13.85
N ASN A 64 -26.94 5.12 14.93
CA ASN A 64 -25.67 5.42 15.58
C ASN A 64 -24.52 5.09 14.61
N LEU A 65 -23.68 6.08 14.33
CA LEU A 65 -22.59 5.95 13.37
C LEU A 65 -21.42 5.19 14.01
N GLU A 66 -21.32 3.90 13.72
CA GLU A 66 -20.17 3.09 14.12
C GLU A 66 -19.13 3.11 13.02
N THR A 67 -17.91 3.57 13.31
CA THR A 67 -16.88 3.77 12.28
C THR A 67 -15.58 3.07 12.59
N SER A 68 -14.89 2.61 11.54
CA SER A 68 -13.50 2.14 11.59
C SER A 68 -12.71 2.78 10.45
N VAL A 69 -11.38 2.80 10.57
CA VAL A 69 -10.49 3.25 9.49
C VAL A 69 -9.78 2.05 8.92
N ARG A 70 -9.99 1.80 7.63
CA ARG A 70 -9.22 0.82 6.85
C ARG A 70 -8.05 1.52 6.20
N ILE A 71 -6.86 0.95 6.33
CA ILE A 71 -5.64 1.52 5.78
C ILE A 71 -4.93 0.44 4.96
N LYS A 72 -4.55 0.81 3.73
CA LYS A 72 -3.84 -0.06 2.81
C LYS A 72 -2.53 0.58 2.36
N LEU A 73 -1.47 -0.24 2.33
CA LEU A 73 -0.19 0.05 1.70
C LEU A 73 0.21 -1.17 0.86
N GLY A 74 0.08 -1.07 -0.46
CA GLY A 74 0.22 -2.23 -1.35
C GLY A 74 -0.71 -3.37 -0.89
N ASP A 75 -0.13 -4.54 -0.64
CA ASP A 75 -0.84 -5.74 -0.16
C ASP A 75 -1.10 -5.75 1.36
N GLN A 76 -0.53 -4.80 2.11
CA GLN A 76 -0.73 -4.70 3.55
C GLN A 76 -2.03 -3.96 3.86
N GLY A 77 -3.05 -4.70 4.28
CA GLY A 77 -4.28 -4.16 4.85
C GLY A 77 -4.30 -4.22 6.38
N ARG A 78 -4.69 -3.12 7.02
CA ARG A 78 -5.02 -3.06 8.46
C ARG A 78 -6.31 -2.27 8.66
N VAL A 79 -6.99 -2.55 9.75
CA VAL A 79 -8.22 -1.87 10.14
C VAL A 79 -8.13 -1.54 11.62
N THR A 80 -8.54 -0.34 12.01
CA THR A 80 -8.67 0.01 13.43
C THR A 80 -9.83 -0.76 14.05
N ARG A 81 -9.90 -0.77 15.38
CA ARG A 81 -11.13 -1.09 16.09
C ARG A 81 -12.21 -0.06 15.73
N ASN A 82 -13.46 -0.41 16.02
CA ASN A 82 -14.55 0.56 15.96
C ASN A 82 -14.30 1.68 16.96
N SER A 83 -14.62 2.92 16.56
CA SER A 83 -14.60 4.07 17.44
C SER A 83 -15.54 3.82 18.64
N PRO A 84 -15.08 4.01 19.89
CA PRO A 84 -15.98 4.01 21.05
C PRO A 84 -17.02 5.15 20.98
N ILE A 85 -16.72 6.22 20.25
CA ILE A 85 -17.63 7.35 20.02
C ILE A 85 -18.46 7.05 18.77
N LYS A 86 -19.77 6.80 18.97
CA LYS A 86 -20.74 6.50 17.91
C LYS A 86 -21.42 7.77 17.39
N HIS A 87 -20.63 8.67 16.79
CA HIS A 87 -21.05 9.99 16.33
C HIS A 87 -20.35 10.34 15.00
N ILE A 88 -20.79 11.40 14.32
CA ILE A 88 -20.12 11.96 13.12
C ILE A 88 -18.71 12.51 13.36
N ASN A 89 -18.28 12.56 14.63
CA ASN A 89 -16.95 13.00 15.07
C ASN A 89 -16.30 11.87 15.89
N PRO A 90 -15.93 10.74 15.26
CA PRO A 90 -15.37 9.59 15.97
C PRO A 90 -13.90 9.82 16.36
N GLU A 91 -13.47 9.09 17.40
CA GLU A 91 -12.08 9.05 17.86
C GLU A 91 -11.64 7.59 17.99
N TRP A 92 -10.45 7.24 17.49
CA TRP A 92 -9.89 5.90 17.56
C TRP A 92 -8.66 5.83 18.47
N ASN A 93 -7.77 6.82 18.37
CA ASN A 93 -6.48 6.86 19.08
C ASN A 93 -5.72 5.53 19.00
N GLU A 94 -5.58 4.99 17.78
CA GLU A 94 -4.97 3.68 17.52
C GLU A 94 -3.75 3.79 16.61
N GLU A 95 -2.64 3.14 17.00
CA GLU A 95 -1.43 3.06 16.19
C GLU A 95 -1.38 1.75 15.39
N LEU A 96 -1.13 1.88 14.08
CA LEU A 96 -0.94 0.76 13.16
C LEU A 96 0.45 0.85 12.52
N MET A 97 1.08 -0.30 12.32
CA MET A 97 2.43 -0.42 11.77
C MET A 97 2.40 -1.11 10.41
N PHE A 98 3.15 -0.54 9.47
CA PHE A 98 3.33 -1.05 8.11
C PHE A 98 4.82 -1.11 7.76
N ILE A 99 5.14 -1.87 6.71
CA ILE A 99 6.49 -1.93 6.14
C ILE A 99 6.46 -1.30 4.75
N ALA A 100 7.26 -0.27 4.53
CA ALA A 100 7.46 0.34 3.21
C ALA A 100 8.86 0.02 2.69
N TYR A 101 9.09 0.15 1.39
CA TYR A 101 10.41 -0.08 0.78
C TYR A 101 10.78 1.02 -0.22
N GLU A 102 12.07 1.36 -0.30
CA GLU A 102 12.57 2.25 -1.36
C GLU A 102 12.32 1.62 -2.74
N PRO A 103 11.85 2.39 -3.74
CA PRO A 103 11.81 3.86 -3.84
C PRO A 103 10.52 4.56 -3.34
N PHE A 104 9.63 3.88 -2.61
CA PHE A 104 8.37 4.42 -2.10
C PHE A 104 7.35 4.86 -3.16
N ASP A 105 7.23 4.09 -4.24
CA ASP A 105 6.29 4.35 -5.35
C ASP A 105 4.81 4.06 -5.00
N GLU A 106 4.57 3.51 -3.81
CA GLU A 106 3.24 3.14 -3.34
C GLU A 106 2.47 4.33 -2.76
N TYR A 107 1.15 4.20 -2.76
CA TYR A 107 0.23 5.10 -2.06
C TYR A 107 -0.28 4.43 -0.81
N MET A 108 -0.38 5.22 0.26
CA MET A 108 -1.14 4.83 1.44
C MET A 108 -2.57 5.32 1.28
N VAL A 109 -3.51 4.38 1.31
CA VAL A 109 -4.95 4.64 1.16
C VAL A 109 -5.62 4.48 2.51
N PHE A 110 -6.29 5.53 2.97
CA PHE A 110 -7.08 5.56 4.18
C PHE A 110 -8.54 5.64 3.77
N SER A 111 -9.39 4.80 4.36
CA SER A 111 -10.83 4.80 4.11
C SER A 111 -11.55 4.78 5.45
N VAL A 112 -12.33 5.81 5.72
CA VAL A 112 -13.25 5.83 6.86
C VAL A 112 -14.50 5.06 6.44
N VAL A 113 -14.84 4.05 7.23
CA VAL A 113 -15.90 3.09 6.89
C VAL A 113 -16.95 3.13 7.98
N GLU A 114 -18.20 3.28 7.57
CA GLU A 114 -19.37 3.02 8.39
C GLU A 114 -19.59 1.51 8.49
N THR A 115 -19.62 1.02 9.72
CA THR A 115 -19.71 -0.39 10.10
C THR A 115 -21.03 -0.64 10.84
N GLY A 116 -21.46 -1.89 10.90
CA GLY A 116 -22.68 -2.29 11.63
C GLY A 116 -23.99 -2.15 10.84
N GLY A 117 -23.92 -1.83 9.55
CA GLY A 117 -25.03 -2.02 8.60
C GLY A 117 -25.04 -3.43 8.00
N ARG A 118 -25.83 -3.64 6.94
CA ARG A 118 -25.79 -4.91 6.16
C ARG A 118 -24.46 -5.08 5.43
N GLN A 119 -23.87 -3.96 5.00
CA GLN A 119 -22.59 -3.89 4.31
C GLN A 119 -21.82 -2.68 4.82
N ASP A 120 -20.51 -2.84 4.91
CA ASP A 120 -19.62 -1.75 5.27
C ASP A 120 -19.52 -0.73 4.12
N GLU A 121 -19.77 0.54 4.43
CA GLU A 121 -19.83 1.63 3.45
C GLU A 121 -18.69 2.62 3.68
N VAL A 122 -18.05 3.08 2.61
CA VAL A 122 -16.95 4.05 2.71
C VAL A 122 -17.54 5.46 2.77
N LEU A 123 -17.31 6.17 3.89
CA LEU A 123 -17.76 7.55 4.06
C LEU A 123 -16.81 8.57 3.43
N GLY A 124 -15.52 8.21 3.33
CA GLY A 124 -14.51 9.09 2.76
C GLY A 124 -13.14 8.41 2.64
N MET A 125 -12.32 8.94 1.74
CA MET A 125 -11.01 8.37 1.40
C MET A 125 -9.92 9.45 1.36
N LEU A 126 -8.73 9.09 1.82
CA LEU A 126 -7.50 9.86 1.61
C LEU A 126 -6.47 8.95 0.93
N MET A 127 -5.80 9.46 -0.10
CA MET A 127 -4.67 8.79 -0.74
C MET A 127 -3.45 9.70 -0.64
N LYS A 128 -2.35 9.18 -0.12
CA LYS A 128 -1.09 9.95 0.02
C LYS A 128 0.10 9.12 -0.44
N PRO A 129 0.97 9.64 -1.33
CA PRO A 129 2.20 8.95 -1.72
C PRO A 129 3.09 8.69 -0.50
N VAL A 130 3.68 7.50 -0.40
CA VAL A 130 4.52 7.14 0.75
C VAL A 130 5.75 8.05 0.85
N ARG A 131 6.32 8.45 -0.29
CA ARG A 131 7.44 9.39 -0.38
C ARG A 131 7.20 10.77 0.26
N GLU A 132 5.95 11.16 0.49
CA GLU A 132 5.61 12.44 1.14
C GLU A 132 5.64 12.35 2.66
N PHE A 133 5.68 11.14 3.24
CA PHE A 133 5.83 10.99 4.68
C PHE A 133 7.28 11.32 5.09
N LYS A 134 7.42 12.25 6.04
CA LYS A 134 8.74 12.67 6.54
C LYS A 134 9.43 11.49 7.23
N HIS A 135 10.62 11.14 6.74
CA HIS A 135 11.48 10.17 7.40
C HIS A 135 11.94 10.74 8.75
N ARG A 136 11.73 9.97 9.83
CA ARG A 136 12.19 10.34 11.17
C ARG A 136 13.47 9.60 11.53
N LEU A 137 14.49 10.37 11.91
CA LEU A 137 15.69 9.86 12.57
C LEU A 137 15.52 9.81 14.10
N GLU A 138 14.71 10.72 14.66
CA GLU A 138 14.41 10.80 16.09
C GLU A 138 13.08 10.09 16.40
N THR A 139 13.11 9.06 17.25
CA THR A 139 11.95 8.22 17.58
C THR A 139 11.28 8.57 18.91
N SER A 140 11.88 9.47 19.71
CA SER A 140 11.39 9.82 21.05
C SER A 140 10.11 10.64 21.08
N LYS A 141 9.82 11.43 20.04
CA LYS A 141 8.61 12.28 19.95
C LYS A 141 7.71 11.86 18.80
N LEU A 142 6.40 11.90 19.04
CA LEU A 142 5.39 11.77 17.99
C LEU A 142 5.44 13.00 17.07
N PRO A 143 5.14 12.84 15.77
CA PRO A 143 4.94 13.98 14.89
C PRO A 143 3.74 14.79 15.35
N ASP A 144 3.73 16.07 15.01
CA ASP A 144 2.53 16.89 15.17
C ASP A 144 1.37 16.28 14.38
N ALA A 145 0.19 16.30 15.00
CA ALA A 145 -1.02 15.83 14.34
C ALA A 145 -1.43 16.80 13.23
N GLU A 146 -1.75 16.25 12.06
CA GLU A 146 -2.21 17.01 10.90
C GLU A 146 -3.61 16.53 10.49
N TRP A 147 -4.49 17.48 10.15
CA TRP A 147 -5.80 17.19 9.59
C TRP A 147 -5.71 17.04 8.07
N PHE A 148 -6.42 16.05 7.52
CA PHE A 148 -6.50 15.81 6.09
C PHE A 148 -7.97 15.77 5.65
N SER A 149 -8.28 16.41 4.53
CA SER A 149 -9.62 16.34 3.93
C SER A 149 -9.85 14.97 3.30
N LEU A 150 -11.02 14.40 3.55
CA LEU A 150 -11.46 13.17 2.91
C LEU A 150 -12.16 13.50 1.59
N TYR A 151 -11.86 12.73 0.56
CA TYR A 151 -12.54 12.76 -0.73
C TYR A 151 -13.66 11.73 -0.75
N LYS A 152 -14.69 11.98 -1.57
CA LYS A 152 -15.73 10.97 -1.80
C LYS A 152 -15.09 9.70 -2.38
N PRO A 153 -15.53 8.51 -1.94
CA PRO A 153 -15.10 7.28 -2.59
C PRO A 153 -15.48 7.35 -4.07
N TYR A 154 -14.54 7.09 -4.96
CA TYR A 154 -14.86 6.86 -6.37
C TYR A 154 -15.58 5.51 -6.45
N VAL A 155 -16.89 5.52 -6.27
CA VAL A 155 -17.71 4.38 -6.65
C VAL A 155 -17.70 4.40 -8.17
N ALA A 156 -16.92 3.49 -8.76
CA ALA A 156 -17.21 3.11 -10.14
C ALA A 156 -18.64 2.56 -10.10
N GLU A 157 -19.60 3.35 -10.56
CA GLU A 157 -20.93 2.88 -10.86
C GLU A 157 -20.76 1.80 -11.94
N GLU A 158 -20.62 0.54 -11.55
CA GLU A 158 -21.10 -0.55 -12.38
C GLU A 158 -22.62 -0.43 -12.40
N GLU A 159 -23.06 0.46 -13.27
CA GLU A 159 -24.44 0.65 -13.65
C GLU A 159 -24.99 -0.72 -14.09
N ASN A 160 -25.91 -1.27 -13.29
CA ASN A 160 -26.77 -2.39 -13.65
C ASN A 160 -27.71 -1.99 -14.79
N VAL A 161 -27.20 -1.62 -15.97
CA VAL A 161 -27.96 -1.43 -17.21
C VAL A 161 -28.00 -2.77 -17.93
N THR A 162 -28.60 -3.80 -17.32
CA THR A 162 -29.16 -4.93 -18.07
C THR A 162 -30.27 -5.66 -17.30
N ARG A 163 -31.16 -4.90 -16.64
CA ARG A 163 -32.46 -5.43 -16.17
C ARG A 163 -33.59 -4.44 -16.44
N SER A 164 -33.74 -4.06 -17.69
CA SER A 164 -34.93 -3.38 -18.18
C SER A 164 -34.99 -3.46 -19.72
N VAL A 165 -35.00 -4.67 -20.25
CA VAL A 165 -35.64 -4.93 -21.54
C VAL A 165 -36.43 -6.22 -21.40
N ASP A 166 -37.54 -6.13 -20.66
CA ASP A 166 -38.71 -6.96 -20.97
C ASP A 166 -39.47 -6.26 -22.09
N LEU A 167 -39.39 -6.82 -23.29
CA LEU A 167 -40.49 -6.98 -24.25
C LEU A 167 -40.26 -8.28 -25.03
#